data_AF-A0A263BW73-F1
#
_entry.id   AF-A0A263BW73-F1
#
_cell.length_a   1.000
_cell.length_b   1.000
_cell.length_c   1.000
_cell.angle_alpha   90.00
_cell.angle_beta   90.00
_cell.angle_gamma   90.00
#
_symmetry.space_group_name_H-M   'P 1'
#
loop_
_entity.id
_entity.type
_entity.pdbx_description
1 polymer ?
#
loop_
_entity_poly.entity_id
_entity_poly.type
_entity_poly.pdbx_seq_one_letter_code
_entity_poly.pdbx_strand_id
1 'polypeptide(L)' 'MLISRKEMAMKKIEKIKAGYSAFAETKEVADYLKKELEKMNIQVHEDVTEFGSWFIPK' A
#
# COMPACT_ATOMS: atom_id res chain seq x y z
N MET A 1 4.80 5.17 -22.63
CA MET A 1 3.84 4.34 -21.87
C MET A 1 3.61 5.02 -20.53
N LEU A 2 2.46 5.67 -20.35
CA LEU A 2 2.13 6.39 -19.11
C LEU A 2 1.67 5.34 -18.10
N ILE A 3 2.56 4.81 -17.27
CA ILE A 3 2.17 3.90 -16.18
C ILE A 3 1.24 4.72 -15.29
N SER A 4 -0.04 4.36 -15.27
CA SER A 4 -1.01 5.08 -14.47
C SER A 4 -0.58 4.94 -13.01
N ARG A 5 -0.51 6.05 -12.25
CA ARG A 5 -0.18 6.02 -10.80
C ARG A 5 -1.01 4.97 -10.04
N LYS A 6 -2.22 4.71 -10.54
CA LYS A 6 -3.14 3.67 -10.10
C LYS A 6 -2.63 2.23 -10.29
N GLU A 7 -2.01 1.91 -11.43
CA GLU A 7 -1.37 0.59 -11.65
C GLU A 7 -0.17 0.39 -10.71
N MET A 8 0.57 1.46 -10.44
CA MET A 8 1.70 1.41 -9.51
C MET A 8 1.22 1.11 -8.08
N ALA A 9 0.11 1.72 -7.66
CA ALA A 9 -0.53 1.42 -6.38
C ALA A 9 -1.10 -0.01 -6.33
N MET A 10 -1.78 -0.45 -7.39
CA MET A 10 -2.29 -1.83 -7.51
C MET A 10 -1.15 -2.87 -7.38
N LYS A 11 -0.03 -2.66 -8.07
CA LYS A 11 1.14 -3.55 -7.95
C LYS A 11 1.73 -3.56 -6.53
N LYS A 12 1.70 -2.43 -5.82
CA LYS A 12 2.09 -2.38 -4.40
C LYS A 12 1.12 -3.21 -3.55
N ILE A 13 -0.20 -3.15 -3.79
CA ILE A 13 -1.21 -3.97 -3.11
C ILE A 13 -1.02 -5.46 -3.40
N GLU A 14 -0.76 -5.83 -4.66
CA GLU A 14 -0.50 -7.22 -5.03
C GLU A 14 0.76 -7.77 -4.35
N LYS A 15 1.80 -6.94 -4.22
CA LYS A 15 2.99 -7.28 -3.42
C LYS A 15 2.64 -7.51 -1.95
N ILE A 16 1.82 -6.64 -1.36
CA ILE A 16 1.33 -6.83 0.01
C ILE A 16 0.55 -8.14 0.14
N LYS A 17 -0.36 -8.44 -0.79
CA LYS A 17 -1.06 -9.74 -0.83
C LYS A 17 -0.11 -10.92 -0.95
N ALA A 18 0.99 -10.78 -1.68
CA ALA A 18 1.98 -11.82 -1.88
C ALA A 18 2.96 -11.97 -0.70
N GLY A 19 2.77 -11.23 0.41
CA GLY A 19 3.64 -11.30 1.59
C GLY A 19 4.82 -10.32 1.59
N TYR A 20 4.85 -9.36 0.65
CA TYR A 20 5.89 -8.32 0.59
C TYR A 20 5.45 -7.03 1.27
N SER A 21 6.38 -6.32 1.91
CA SER A 21 6.12 -4.98 2.43
C SER A 21 6.00 -3.94 1.31
N ALA A 22 5.08 -2.98 1.46
CA ALA A 22 5.00 -1.81 0.59
C ALA A 22 5.21 -0.52 1.37
N PHE A 23 6.02 0.38 0.81
CA PHE A 23 6.21 1.71 1.35
C PHE A 23 5.35 2.74 0.60
N ALA A 24 4.64 3.56 1.36
CA ALA A 24 3.87 4.68 0.89
C ALA A 24 4.63 5.98 1.21
N GLU A 25 5.15 6.59 0.16
CA GLU A 25 5.97 7.81 0.24
C GLU A 25 5.16 9.05 0.63
N THR A 26 3.84 9.01 0.43
CA THR A 26 2.94 10.11 0.79
C THR A 26 1.72 9.59 1.52
N LYS A 27 1.14 10.46 2.36
CA LYS A 27 -0.09 10.17 3.08
C LYS A 27 -1.25 9.83 2.13
N GLU A 28 -1.34 10.47 0.95
CA GLU A 28 -2.34 10.13 -0.07
C GLU A 28 -2.20 8.69 -0.58
N VAL A 29 -0.97 8.22 -0.82
CA VAL A 29 -0.72 6.84 -1.25
C VAL A 29 -1.03 5.87 -0.10
N ALA A 30 -0.69 6.24 1.14
CA ALA A 30 -0.99 5.44 2.32
C ALA A 30 -2.51 5.30 2.54
N ASP A 31 -3.25 6.41 2.52
CA ASP A 31 -4.71 6.44 2.64
C ASP A 31 -5.37 5.64 1.50
N TYR A 32 -4.84 5.72 0.27
CA TYR A 32 -5.32 4.93 -0.86
C TYR A 32 -5.08 3.43 -0.66
N LEU A 33 -3.85 3.04 -0.28
CA LEU A 33 -3.49 1.65 0.01
C LEU A 33 -4.36 1.09 1.12
N LYS A 34 -4.50 1.82 2.24
CA LYS A 34 -5.33 1.44 3.38
C LYS A 34 -6.77 1.17 2.97
N LYS A 35 -7.40 2.11 2.26
CA LYS A 35 -8.78 1.95 1.77
C LYS A 35 -8.95 0.74 0.87
N GLU A 36 -8.02 0.50 -0.05
CA GLU A 36 -8.09 -0.67 -0.93
C GLU A 36 -7.83 -1.99 -0.18
N LEU A 37 -6.91 -2.00 0.80
CA LEU A 37 -6.62 -3.16 1.63
C LEU A 37 -7.81 -3.50 2.55
N GLU A 38 -8.46 -2.47 3.13
CA GLU A 38 -9.71 -2.60 3.91
C GLU A 38 -10.85 -3.16 3.06
N LYS A 39 -11.05 -2.65 1.84
CA LYS A 39 -12.05 -3.20 0.89
C LYS A 39 -11.80 -4.66 0.56
N MET A 40 -10.54 -5.07 0.50
CA MET A 40 -10.16 -6.46 0.21
C MET A 40 -10.08 -7.32 1.48
N ASN A 41 -10.40 -6.75 2.65
CA ASN A 41 -10.34 -7.41 3.96
C ASN A 41 -8.94 -7.97 4.31
N ILE A 42 -7.87 -7.41 3.77
CA ILE A 42 -6.51 -7.88 4.00
C ILE A 42 -5.99 -7.25 5.29
N GLN A 43 -5.59 -8.10 6.24
CA GLN A 43 -4.90 -7.61 7.44
C GLN A 43 -3.46 -7.28 7.10
N VAL A 44 -3.13 -6.00 7.26
CA VAL A 44 -1.78 -5.47 7.10
C VAL A 44 -1.45 -4.66 8.34
N HIS A 45 -0.19 -4.70 8.73
CA HIS A 45 0.36 -3.80 9.72
C HIS A 45 0.76 -2.50 9.04
N GLU A 46 0.10 -1.40 9.41
CA GLU A 46 0.46 -0.06 8.98
C GLU A 46 1.39 0.57 10.03
N ASP A 47 2.61 0.91 9.63
CA ASP A 47 3.60 1.59 10.47
C ASP A 47 3.88 2.98 9.89
N VAL A 48 3.39 4.02 10.58
CA VAL A 48 3.44 5.40 10.12
C VAL A 48 4.69 6.07 10.67
N THR A 49 5.56 6.53 9.77
CA THR A 49 6.83 7.21 10.09
C THR A 49 6.81 8.65 9.60
N GLU A 50 7.77 9.48 10.04
CA GLU A 50 7.90 10.88 9.58
C GLU A 50 8.15 11.01 8.07
N PHE A 51 8.66 9.95 7.42
CA PHE A 51 8.96 9.93 5.98
C PHE A 51 7.87 9.28 5.12
N GLY A 52 6.85 8.66 5.72
CA GLY A 52 5.80 7.92 5.02
C GLY A 52 5.26 6.74 5.83
N SER A 53 4.42 5.89 5.21
CA SER A 53 3.81 4.74 5.88
C SER A 53 4.27 3.41 5.28
N TRP A 54 4.68 2.48 6.13
CA TRP A 54 4.97 1.10 5.75
C TRP A 54 3.73 0.23 5.93
N PHE A 55 3.47 -0.63 4.95
CA PHE A 55 2.41 -1.63 4.98
C PHE A 55 3.04 -3.02 4.92
N ILE A 56 2.94 -3.77 6.01
CA ILE A 56 3.57 -5.07 6.18
C ILE A 56 2.46 -6.13 6.31
N PRO A 57 2.32 -7.06 5.36
CA PRO A 57 1.34 -8.14 5.46
C PRO A 57 1.67 -9.09 6.60
N LYS A 58 0.64 -9.62 7.28
CA LYS A 58 0.77 -10.68 8.29
C LYS A 58 0.74 -12.08 7.68
#